data_AF-A0A1V5SGP9-F1
#
_entry.id   AF-A0A1V5SGP9-F1
#
_cell.length_a   1.000
_cell.length_b   1.000
_cell.length_c   1.000
_cell.angle_alpha   90.00
_cell.angle_beta   90.00
_cell.angle_gamma   90.00
#
_symmetry.space_group_name_H-M   'P 1'
#
loop_
_entity.id
_entity.type
_entity.pdbx_description
1 polymer ?
#
loop_
_entity_poly.entity_id
_entity_poly.type
_entity_poly.pdbx_seq_one_letter_code
_entity_poly.pdbx_strand_id
1 'polypeptide(L)'
;MKEKKLKLSLLFNLIFLLFFLNHFVFHLGIKRVVEVFLRENKIVDMPMGYEKNPAYGLAIRLYDAYLPREANIVMLGDSITAAVDWNELLGRADVANRGIGGDNPEGFLNRLDYVYKLSPKICFLQASGNDILGMPIKDIYGIYLQIVAELKKHDIIPVIQAALHRSIKDSEESSRRITKLNEMLKQFAQEKQVDFLDLNEVLSEKKQLKSKYTYDGIHLTAAGYKLWREAISPIIKKYQAQWKD
;
A
#
# COMPACT_ATOMS: atom_id res chain seq x y z
N MET A 1 45.70 -54.73 -25.03
CA MET A 1 44.95 -54.66 -23.74
C MET A 1 44.90 -53.28 -23.10
N LYS A 2 46.00 -52.50 -23.04
CA LYS A 2 46.01 -51.16 -22.41
C LYS A 2 45.02 -50.15 -23.03
N GLU A 3 44.92 -50.11 -24.35
CA GLU A 3 44.05 -49.15 -25.06
C GLU A 3 42.55 -49.40 -24.80
N LYS A 4 42.11 -50.66 -24.77
CA LYS A 4 40.71 -51.03 -24.44
C LYS A 4 40.36 -50.67 -22.99
N LYS A 5 41.29 -50.84 -22.04
CA LYS A 5 41.09 -50.44 -20.64
C LYS A 5 41.00 -48.92 -20.48
N LEU A 6 41.80 -48.16 -21.23
CA LEU A 6 41.75 -46.69 -21.23
C LEU A 6 40.42 -46.16 -21.79
N LYS A 7 39.96 -46.69 -22.93
CA LYS A 7 38.66 -46.32 -23.53
C LYS A 7 37.49 -46.63 -22.59
N LEU A 8 37.54 -47.77 -21.90
CA LEU A 8 36.51 -48.15 -20.93
C LEU A 8 36.49 -47.22 -19.70
N SER A 9 37.66 -46.82 -19.19
CA SER A 9 37.76 -45.87 -18.08
C SER A 9 37.26 -44.47 -18.46
N LEU A 10 37.57 -43.98 -19.66
CA LEU A 10 37.08 -42.70 -20.17
C LEU A 10 35.55 -42.70 -20.33
N LEU A 11 34.98 -43.79 -20.85
CA LEU A 11 33.54 -43.95 -20.97
C LEU A 11 32.85 -43.96 -19.60
N PHE A 12 33.41 -44.67 -18.63
CA PHE A 12 32.89 -44.71 -17.26
C PHE A 12 32.93 -43.33 -16.61
N ASN A 13 34.05 -42.61 -16.73
CA ASN A 13 34.18 -41.25 -16.21
C ASN A 13 33.20 -40.27 -16.87
N LEU A 14 32.95 -40.41 -18.18
CA LEU A 14 31.99 -39.57 -18.90
C LEU A 14 30.55 -39.82 -18.42
N ILE A 15 30.16 -41.09 -18.25
CA ILE A 15 28.84 -41.46 -17.71
C ILE A 15 28.68 -40.92 -16.28
N PHE A 16 29.73 -41.05 -15.46
CA PHE A 16 29.73 -40.53 -14.09
C PHE A 16 29.59 -39.00 -14.07
N LEU A 17 30.31 -38.30 -14.94
CA LEU A 17 30.22 -36.84 -15.05
C LEU A 17 28.83 -36.38 -15.51
N LEU A 18 28.23 -37.08 -16.48
CA LEU A 18 26.89 -36.79 -16.99
C LEU A 18 25.81 -37.07 -15.93
N PHE A 19 25.97 -38.13 -15.14
CA PHE A 19 25.07 -38.44 -14.02
C PHE A 19 25.13 -37.33 -12.95
N PHE A 20 26.33 -36.88 -12.58
CA PHE A 20 26.50 -35.78 -11.65
C PHE A 20 26.02 -34.44 -12.20
N LEU A 21 26.26 -34.13 -13.48
CA LEU A 21 25.73 -32.92 -14.12
C LEU A 21 24.20 -32.92 -14.11
N ASN A 22 23.58 -34.05 -14.45
CA ASN A 22 22.13 -34.18 -14.46
C ASN A 22 21.56 -34.08 -13.03
N HIS A 23 22.14 -34.79 -12.07
CA HIS A 23 21.74 -34.70 -10.67
C HIS A 23 21.90 -33.28 -10.10
N PHE A 24 22.99 -32.59 -10.43
CA PHE A 24 23.28 -31.23 -9.97
C PHE A 24 22.33 -30.19 -10.59
N VAL A 25 22.09 -30.27 -11.91
CA VAL A 25 21.12 -29.40 -12.61
C VAL A 25 19.69 -29.67 -12.14
N PHE A 26 19.32 -30.94 -11.90
CA PHE A 26 18.00 -31.32 -11.43
C PHE A 26 17.76 -30.87 -9.98
N HIS A 27 18.74 -31.03 -9.07
CA HIS A 27 18.60 -30.55 -7.68
C HIS A 27 18.60 -29.03 -7.57
N LEU A 28 19.47 -28.31 -8.30
CA LEU A 28 19.46 -26.85 -8.31
C LEU A 28 18.22 -26.29 -9.01
N GLY A 29 17.82 -26.89 -10.12
CA GLY A 29 16.62 -26.52 -10.87
C GLY A 29 15.36 -26.72 -10.04
N ILE A 30 15.20 -27.87 -9.38
CA ILE A 30 14.07 -28.12 -8.48
C ILE A 30 14.12 -27.22 -7.27
N LYS A 31 15.28 -26.98 -6.64
CA LYS A 31 15.36 -26.00 -5.54
C LYS A 31 14.89 -24.62 -5.99
N ARG A 32 15.29 -24.17 -7.18
CA ARG A 32 14.90 -22.86 -7.71
C ARG A 32 13.42 -22.80 -8.07
N VAL A 33 12.86 -23.87 -8.66
CA VAL A 33 11.43 -23.98 -8.95
C VAL A 33 10.62 -24.07 -7.67
N VAL A 34 11.07 -24.81 -6.66
CA VAL A 34 10.46 -24.89 -5.34
C VAL A 34 10.59 -23.57 -4.61
N GLU A 35 11.70 -22.84 -4.68
CA GLU A 35 11.82 -21.48 -4.13
C GLU A 35 10.87 -20.50 -4.82
N VAL A 36 10.78 -20.53 -6.15
CA VAL A 36 9.86 -19.68 -6.91
C VAL A 36 8.41 -20.04 -6.59
N PHE A 37 8.07 -21.33 -6.56
CA PHE A 37 6.74 -21.81 -6.20
C PHE A 37 6.37 -21.52 -4.74
N LEU A 38 7.32 -21.66 -3.80
CA LEU A 38 7.14 -21.26 -2.41
C LEU A 38 7.08 -19.74 -2.27
N ARG A 39 7.71 -18.95 -3.15
CA ARG A 39 7.60 -17.49 -3.15
C ARG A 39 6.27 -17.02 -3.72
N GLU A 40 5.71 -17.73 -4.70
CA GLU A 40 4.39 -17.46 -5.27
C GLU A 40 3.24 -17.97 -4.40
N ASN A 41 3.44 -19.04 -3.62
CA ASN A 41 2.40 -19.66 -2.77
C ASN A 41 2.58 -19.46 -1.26
N LYS A 42 3.68 -18.85 -0.79
CA LYS A 42 3.68 -18.26 0.55
C LYS A 42 2.78 -17.04 0.49
N ILE A 43 1.76 -17.05 1.34
CA ILE A 43 1.22 -15.85 1.97
C ILE A 43 2.45 -15.00 2.27
N VAL A 44 2.64 -13.94 1.50
CA VAL A 44 3.79 -13.05 1.68
C VAL A 44 3.71 -12.65 3.14
N ASP A 45 4.71 -13.07 3.93
CA ASP A 45 4.98 -12.48 5.24
C ASP A 45 5.26 -11.01 4.92
N MET A 46 4.18 -10.24 4.88
CA MET A 46 4.24 -8.81 4.75
C MET A 46 5.05 -8.37 5.95
N PRO A 47 6.16 -7.65 5.75
CA PRO A 47 7.04 -7.28 6.84
C PRO A 47 6.20 -6.74 8.00
N MET A 48 6.22 -7.45 9.14
CA MET A 48 5.52 -7.04 10.35
C MET A 48 6.17 -5.73 10.83
N GLY A 49 5.61 -4.61 10.36
CA GLY A 49 6.06 -3.24 10.61
C GLY A 49 6.65 -2.53 9.38
N TYR A 50 6.30 -1.25 9.22
CA TYR A 50 6.80 -0.38 8.16
C TYR A 50 8.34 -0.29 8.10
N GLU A 51 9.03 -0.49 9.23
CA GLU A 51 10.50 -0.48 9.33
C GLU A 51 11.19 -1.50 8.41
N LYS A 52 10.53 -2.64 8.17
CA LYS A 52 11.06 -3.71 7.32
C LYS A 52 10.60 -3.58 5.86
N ASN A 53 9.81 -2.55 5.54
CA ASN A 53 9.36 -2.30 4.18
C ASN A 53 10.46 -1.55 3.39
N PRO A 54 11.09 -2.17 2.38
CA PRO A 54 12.12 -1.50 1.59
C PRO A 54 11.58 -0.29 0.81
N ALA A 55 10.30 -0.31 0.41
CA ALA A 55 9.67 0.82 -0.26
C ALA A 55 9.56 2.04 0.66
N TYR A 56 9.27 1.81 1.95
CA TYR A 56 9.31 2.84 2.97
C TYR A 56 10.71 3.43 3.11
N GLY A 57 11.72 2.58 3.33
CA GLY A 57 13.10 3.04 3.49
C GLY A 57 13.66 3.79 2.28
N LEU A 58 13.22 3.46 1.06
CA LEU A 58 13.55 4.20 -0.15
C LEU A 58 12.79 5.54 -0.22
N ALA A 59 11.48 5.54 0.04
CA ALA A 59 10.65 6.73 -0.03
C ALA A 59 11.13 7.83 0.92
N ILE A 60 11.49 7.50 2.16
CA ILE A 60 12.04 8.45 3.13
C ILE A 60 13.31 9.12 2.59
N ARG A 61 14.26 8.34 2.05
CA ARG A 61 15.50 8.89 1.46
C ARG A 61 15.23 9.77 0.24
N LEU A 62 14.25 9.39 -0.58
CA LEU A 62 13.83 10.22 -1.72
C LEU A 62 13.23 11.53 -1.25
N TYR A 63 12.39 11.51 -0.22
CA TYR A 63 11.80 12.73 0.34
C TYR A 63 12.86 13.66 0.95
N ASP A 64 13.94 13.12 1.52
CA ASP A 64 15.10 13.93 1.96
C ASP A 64 15.90 14.53 0.79
N ALA A 65 15.93 13.84 -0.36
CA ALA A 65 16.65 14.30 -1.54
C ALA A 65 15.85 15.28 -2.42
N TYR A 66 14.52 15.35 -2.26
CA TYR A 66 13.69 16.26 -3.02
C TYR A 66 13.95 17.72 -2.63
N LEU A 67 13.97 18.59 -3.64
CA LEU A 67 14.05 20.03 -3.41
C LEU A 67 12.83 20.51 -2.61
N PRO A 68 13.00 21.50 -1.71
CA PRO A 68 11.88 22.10 -1.00
C PRO A 68 10.81 22.58 -1.97
N ARG A 69 9.56 22.27 -1.67
CA ARG A 69 8.39 22.75 -2.40
C ARG A 69 7.17 22.77 -1.48
N GLU A 70 6.20 23.59 -1.82
CA GLU A 70 4.89 23.57 -1.18
C GLU A 70 3.90 22.68 -1.95
N ALA A 71 2.86 22.22 -1.25
CA ALA A 71 1.73 21.53 -1.84
C ALA A 71 0.50 21.79 -0.96
N ASN A 72 -0.54 22.43 -1.50
CA ASN A 72 -1.76 22.68 -0.72
C ASN A 72 -2.46 21.39 -0.29
N ILE A 73 -2.33 20.32 -1.08
CA ILE A 73 -2.99 19.03 -0.86
C ILE A 73 -1.94 17.93 -0.69
N VAL A 74 -2.06 17.16 0.38
CA VAL A 74 -1.30 15.92 0.57
C VAL A 74 -2.23 14.71 0.54
N MET A 75 -1.85 13.69 -0.23
CA MET A 75 -2.45 12.37 -0.21
C MET A 75 -1.55 11.43 0.58
N LEU A 76 -1.93 11.11 1.82
CA LEU A 76 -1.16 10.27 2.75
C LEU A 76 -1.79 8.87 2.83
N GLY A 77 -1.00 7.85 2.50
CA GLY A 77 -1.48 6.47 2.58
C GLY A 77 -0.48 5.43 2.09
N ASP A 78 -1.00 4.31 1.61
CA ASP A 78 -0.25 3.12 1.19
C ASP A 78 -0.12 2.99 -0.35
N SER A 79 -0.12 1.74 -0.86
CA SER A 79 -0.03 1.41 -2.29
C SER A 79 -1.18 1.98 -3.11
N ILE A 80 -2.40 2.03 -2.58
CA ILE A 80 -3.55 2.54 -3.33
C ILE A 80 -3.42 4.07 -3.46
N THR A 81 -2.92 4.74 -2.43
CA THR A 81 -2.61 6.17 -2.54
C THR A 81 -1.41 6.43 -3.47
N ALA A 82 -0.42 5.54 -3.50
CA ALA A 82 0.80 5.70 -4.30
C ALA A 82 0.60 5.52 -5.81
N ALA A 83 -0.43 4.81 -6.25
CA ALA A 83 -0.48 4.24 -7.60
C ALA A 83 -0.76 5.23 -8.75
N VAL A 84 -1.10 6.48 -8.46
CA VAL A 84 -1.47 7.48 -9.47
C VAL A 84 -0.71 8.79 -9.29
N ASP A 85 -0.56 9.51 -10.39
CA ASP A 85 -0.23 10.92 -10.36
C ASP A 85 -1.51 11.71 -9.99
N TRP A 86 -1.55 12.22 -8.76
CA TRP A 86 -2.69 12.98 -8.28
C TRP A 86 -2.82 14.35 -8.93
N ASN A 87 -1.72 14.95 -9.41
CA ASN A 87 -1.76 16.21 -10.14
C ASN A 87 -2.43 16.01 -11.50
N GLU A 88 -2.05 14.98 -12.25
CA GLU A 88 -2.71 14.65 -13.52
C GLU A 88 -4.18 14.25 -13.30
N LEU A 89 -4.45 13.40 -12.30
CA LEU A 89 -5.79 12.92 -12.03
C LEU A 89 -6.75 14.06 -11.64
N LEU A 90 -6.29 15.01 -10.84
CA LEU A 90 -7.10 16.14 -10.35
C LEU A 90 -7.02 17.39 -11.25
N GLY A 91 -6.13 17.41 -12.25
CA GLY A 91 -5.85 18.60 -13.05
C GLY A 91 -5.26 19.74 -12.23
N ARG A 92 -4.29 19.42 -11.37
CA ARG A 92 -3.65 20.35 -10.42
C ARG A 92 -2.13 20.30 -10.54
N ALA A 93 -1.44 21.17 -9.84
CA ALA A 93 0.03 21.18 -9.73
C ALA A 93 0.54 21.23 -8.28
N ASP A 94 -0.38 21.32 -7.32
CA ASP A 94 -0.12 21.55 -5.89
C ASP A 94 -0.54 20.35 -5.02
N VAL A 95 -0.57 19.15 -5.61
CA VAL A 95 -0.81 17.89 -4.90
C VAL A 95 0.51 17.18 -4.67
N ALA A 96 0.71 16.66 -3.46
CA ALA A 96 1.82 15.79 -3.13
C ALA A 96 1.32 14.38 -2.81
N ASN A 97 1.85 13.41 -3.56
CA ASN A 97 1.67 12.00 -3.23
C ASN A 97 2.65 11.61 -2.10
N ARG A 98 2.09 11.18 -0.98
CA ARG A 98 2.76 10.57 0.18
C ARG A 98 2.20 9.16 0.41
N GLY A 99 1.87 8.46 -0.67
CA GLY A 99 1.59 7.03 -0.70
C GLY A 99 2.90 6.22 -0.70
N ILE A 100 2.95 5.14 0.08
CA ILE A 100 4.07 4.18 0.06
C ILE A 100 3.51 2.77 -0.02
N GLY A 101 3.90 2.00 -1.03
CA GLY A 101 3.42 0.63 -1.18
C GLY A 101 3.76 -0.27 0.01
N GLY A 102 2.76 -0.93 0.58
CA GLY A 102 2.89 -1.82 1.75
C GLY A 102 3.22 -1.09 3.07
N ASP A 103 3.00 0.21 3.12
CA ASP A 103 3.07 1.00 4.35
C ASP A 103 1.79 0.84 5.18
N ASN A 104 1.86 1.18 6.47
CA ASN A 104 0.78 0.98 7.43
C ASN A 104 0.57 2.25 8.29
N PRO A 105 -0.49 2.29 9.13
CA PRO A 105 -0.77 3.47 9.95
C PRO A 105 0.39 3.92 10.85
N GLU A 106 1.19 3.00 11.41
CA GLU A 106 2.37 3.35 12.21
C GLU A 106 3.40 4.10 11.35
N GLY A 107 3.64 3.62 10.14
CA GLY A 107 4.55 4.26 9.19
C GLY A 107 4.05 5.63 8.74
N PHE A 108 2.72 5.81 8.58
CA PHE A 108 2.11 7.10 8.28
C PHE A 108 2.40 8.11 9.38
N LEU A 109 2.17 7.71 10.64
CA LEU A 109 2.45 8.54 11.81
C LEU A 109 3.94 8.90 11.90
N ASN A 110 4.83 7.93 11.68
CA ASN A 110 6.27 8.14 11.78
C ASN A 110 6.85 9.06 10.69
N ARG A 111 6.11 9.33 9.60
CA ARG A 111 6.58 10.17 8.48
C ARG A 111 5.78 11.45 8.29
N LEU A 112 5.02 11.90 9.28
CA LEU A 112 4.26 13.14 9.19
C LEU A 112 5.16 14.38 8.98
N ASP A 113 6.42 14.35 9.39
CA ASP A 113 7.38 15.42 9.06
C ASP A 113 7.50 15.67 7.56
N TYR A 114 7.36 14.64 6.72
CA TYR A 114 7.37 14.77 5.27
C TYR A 114 6.05 15.27 4.67
N VAL A 115 5.00 15.35 5.50
CA VAL A 115 3.76 16.08 5.23
C VAL A 115 3.96 17.55 5.62
N TYR A 116 4.47 17.82 6.83
CA TYR A 116 4.65 19.19 7.33
C TYR A 116 5.59 20.03 6.48
N LYS A 117 6.68 19.42 5.99
CA LYS A 117 7.66 20.08 5.10
C LYS A 117 7.04 20.65 3.80
N LEU A 118 5.83 20.22 3.43
CA LEU A 118 5.11 20.71 2.26
C LEU A 118 4.16 21.89 2.57
N SER A 119 4.03 22.28 3.84
CA SER A 119 3.09 23.31 4.32
C SER A 119 1.66 23.15 3.78
N PRO A 120 1.06 21.95 3.84
CA PRO A 120 -0.23 21.71 3.20
C PRO A 120 -1.37 22.39 3.96
N LYS A 121 -2.43 22.72 3.23
CA LYS A 121 -3.69 23.18 3.83
C LYS A 121 -4.59 22.01 4.21
N ILE A 122 -4.53 20.92 3.43
CA ILE A 122 -5.38 19.74 3.61
C ILE A 122 -4.58 18.44 3.40
N CYS A 123 -4.84 17.45 4.25
CA CYS A 123 -4.24 16.12 4.14
C CYS A 123 -5.32 15.04 4.16
N PHE A 124 -5.41 14.30 3.06
CA PHE A 124 -6.27 13.13 2.93
C PHE A 124 -5.54 11.90 3.45
N LEU A 125 -6.10 11.24 4.46
CA LEU A 125 -5.54 10.06 5.12
C LEU A 125 -6.32 8.81 4.72
N GLN A 126 -5.66 7.85 4.07
CA GLN A 126 -6.28 6.60 3.66
C GLN A 126 -5.35 5.39 3.92
N ALA A 127 -5.91 4.36 4.55
CA ALA A 127 -5.27 3.05 4.69
C ALA A 127 -6.10 2.00 3.95
N SER A 128 -5.45 1.11 3.23
CA SER A 128 -6.02 -0.01 2.51
C SER A 128 -6.51 -1.03 3.51
N GLY A 129 -7.60 -1.72 3.17
CA GLY A 129 -8.03 -2.89 3.93
C GLY A 129 -6.97 -4.00 3.99
N ASN A 130 -5.94 -3.95 3.13
CA ASN A 130 -4.79 -4.85 3.15
C ASN A 130 -3.86 -4.63 4.33
N ASP A 131 -3.41 -3.40 4.48
CA ASP A 131 -2.26 -3.10 5.31
C ASP A 131 -2.61 -3.03 6.80
N ILE A 132 -3.91 -3.08 7.11
CA ILE A 132 -4.47 -3.08 8.47
C ILE A 132 -4.73 -4.48 9.04
N LEU A 133 -4.59 -5.56 8.25
CA LEU A 133 -4.93 -6.91 8.75
C LEU A 133 -3.95 -7.43 9.82
N GLY A 134 -2.68 -7.05 9.72
CA GLY A 134 -1.64 -7.47 10.66
C GLY A 134 -1.67 -6.76 12.02
N MET A 135 -2.55 -5.76 12.20
CA MET A 135 -2.59 -4.90 13.38
C MET A 135 -3.94 -4.98 14.10
N PRO A 136 -3.99 -4.90 15.44
CA PRO A 136 -5.26 -4.80 16.17
C PRO A 136 -6.02 -3.52 15.79
N ILE A 137 -7.33 -3.62 15.58
CA ILE A 137 -8.19 -2.49 15.18
C ILE A 137 -8.08 -1.32 16.16
N LYS A 138 -7.98 -1.61 17.46
CA LYS A 138 -7.83 -0.58 18.50
C LYS A 138 -6.55 0.25 18.32
N ASP A 139 -5.47 -0.37 17.85
CA ASP A 139 -4.16 0.27 17.72
C ASP A 139 -4.18 1.14 16.46
N ILE A 140 -4.71 0.62 15.35
CA ILE A 140 -4.97 1.39 14.13
C ILE A 140 -5.84 2.61 14.43
N TYR A 141 -6.95 2.41 15.14
CA TYR A 141 -7.84 3.50 15.55
C TYR A 141 -7.09 4.55 16.37
N GLY A 142 -6.33 4.12 17.40
CA GLY A 142 -5.52 5.02 18.23
C GLY A 142 -4.51 5.83 17.42
N ILE A 143 -3.85 5.21 16.44
CA ILE A 143 -2.91 5.88 15.54
C ILE A 143 -3.62 6.92 14.67
N TYR A 144 -4.81 6.60 14.11
CA TYR A 144 -5.61 7.58 13.38
C TYR A 144 -5.95 8.79 14.23
N LEU A 145 -6.29 8.59 15.51
CA LEU A 145 -6.56 9.71 16.43
C LEU A 145 -5.33 10.60 16.60
N GLN A 146 -4.15 9.99 16.74
CA GLN A 146 -2.87 10.70 16.86
C GLN A 146 -2.54 11.49 15.60
N ILE A 147 -2.65 10.86 14.42
CA ILE A 147 -2.40 11.53 13.13
C ILE A 147 -3.33 12.73 12.97
N VAL A 148 -4.62 12.58 13.25
CA VAL A 148 -5.60 13.67 13.16
C VAL A 148 -5.28 14.80 14.15
N ALA A 149 -4.86 14.47 15.37
CA ALA A 149 -4.47 15.46 16.36
C ALA A 149 -3.22 16.23 15.92
N GLU A 150 -2.19 15.54 15.44
CA GLU A 150 -0.96 16.19 14.98
C GLU A 150 -1.19 17.03 13.71
N LEU A 151 -1.99 16.57 12.75
CA LEU A 151 -2.36 17.39 11.58
C LEU A 151 -3.05 18.69 12.01
N LYS A 152 -4.03 18.62 12.92
CA LYS A 152 -4.72 19.81 13.43
C LYS A 152 -3.80 20.77 14.19
N LYS A 153 -2.86 20.24 14.98
CA LYS A 153 -1.86 21.04 15.71
C LYS A 153 -0.93 21.82 14.78
N HIS A 154 -0.75 21.34 13.55
CA HIS A 154 0.01 22.00 12.49
C HIS A 154 -0.87 22.83 11.53
N ASP A 155 -2.11 23.15 11.92
CA ASP A 155 -3.09 23.88 11.12
C ASP A 155 -3.41 23.23 9.76
N ILE A 156 -3.23 21.90 9.67
CA ILE A 156 -3.56 21.10 8.48
C ILE A 156 -4.94 20.50 8.67
N ILE A 157 -5.82 20.66 7.67
CA ILE A 157 -7.16 20.10 7.68
C ILE A 157 -7.07 18.59 7.40
N PRO A 158 -7.38 17.70 8.37
CA PRO A 158 -7.39 16.27 8.10
C PRO A 158 -8.69 15.88 7.40
N VAL A 159 -8.61 14.94 6.46
CA VAL A 159 -9.78 14.24 5.90
C VAL A 159 -9.54 12.75 6.05
N ILE A 160 -10.40 12.08 6.80
CA ILE A 160 -10.32 10.64 7.01
C ILE A 160 -11.03 9.95 5.85
N GLN A 161 -10.36 9.03 5.17
CA GLN A 161 -10.98 8.18 4.16
C GLN A 161 -11.16 6.77 4.72
N ALA A 162 -12.33 6.19 4.50
CA ALA A 162 -12.63 4.83 4.91
C ALA A 162 -11.62 3.84 4.32
N ALA A 163 -11.23 2.84 5.11
CA ALA A 163 -10.47 1.72 4.59
C ALA A 163 -11.30 0.98 3.55
N LEU A 164 -10.69 0.68 2.39
CA LEU A 164 -11.38 0.01 1.30
C LEU A 164 -11.62 -1.46 1.64
N HIS A 165 -12.80 -1.96 1.27
CA HIS A 165 -13.07 -3.39 1.21
C HIS A 165 -12.17 -4.09 0.19
N ARG A 166 -12.28 -5.42 0.14
CA ARG A 166 -11.47 -6.29 -0.71
C ARG A 166 -12.26 -7.49 -1.18
N SER A 167 -11.83 -8.03 -2.32
CA SER A 167 -12.50 -9.13 -3.03
C SER A 167 -11.52 -10.29 -3.26
N ILE A 168 -10.92 -10.78 -2.17
CA ILE A 168 -9.98 -11.91 -2.14
C ILE A 168 -10.60 -13.10 -1.38
N LYS A 169 -10.14 -14.34 -1.66
CA LYS A 169 -10.50 -15.52 -0.86
C LYS A 169 -10.07 -15.25 0.60
N ASP A 170 -10.98 -15.44 1.56
CA ASP A 170 -10.93 -14.98 2.99
C ASP A 170 -11.49 -13.57 3.29
N SER A 171 -12.46 -13.12 2.49
CA SER A 171 -13.05 -11.79 2.61
C SER A 171 -13.87 -11.54 3.87
N GLU A 172 -14.43 -12.54 4.56
CA GLU A 172 -15.48 -12.28 5.55
C GLU A 172 -14.93 -11.67 6.86
N GLU A 173 -13.91 -12.28 7.46
CA GLU A 173 -13.28 -11.71 8.66
C GLU A 173 -12.63 -10.37 8.36
N SER A 174 -11.89 -10.30 7.26
CA SER A 174 -11.27 -9.07 6.78
C SER A 174 -12.30 -7.95 6.61
N SER A 175 -13.44 -8.23 5.98
CA SER A 175 -14.50 -7.23 5.81
C SER A 175 -15.19 -6.87 7.12
N ARG A 176 -15.35 -7.80 8.08
CA ARG A 176 -15.84 -7.44 9.42
C ARG A 176 -14.89 -6.46 10.11
N ARG A 177 -13.57 -6.71 10.03
CA ARG A 177 -12.54 -5.84 10.61
C ARG A 177 -12.53 -4.45 9.96
N ILE A 178 -12.56 -4.41 8.62
CA ILE A 178 -12.62 -3.16 7.84
C ILE A 178 -13.90 -2.38 8.18
N THR A 179 -15.07 -3.02 8.17
CA THR A 179 -16.34 -2.39 8.55
C THR A 179 -16.25 -1.82 9.97
N LYS A 180 -15.73 -2.61 10.93
CA LYS A 180 -15.64 -2.16 12.32
C LYS A 180 -14.72 -0.95 12.48
N LEU A 181 -13.57 -0.95 11.81
CA LEU A 181 -12.67 0.22 11.81
C LEU A 181 -13.35 1.45 11.20
N ASN A 182 -14.00 1.29 10.04
CA ASN A 182 -14.66 2.40 9.34
C ASN A 182 -15.80 2.99 10.17
N GLU A 183 -16.59 2.18 10.88
CA GLU A 183 -17.61 2.64 11.81
C GLU A 183 -17.00 3.49 12.94
N MET A 184 -15.92 3.01 13.55
CA MET A 184 -15.20 3.73 14.61
C MET A 184 -14.63 5.06 14.10
N LEU A 185 -14.00 5.06 12.93
CA LEU A 185 -13.43 6.27 12.33
C LEU A 185 -14.51 7.28 11.90
N LYS A 186 -15.64 6.81 11.39
CA LYS A 186 -16.79 7.66 11.03
C LYS A 186 -17.38 8.35 12.25
N GLN A 187 -17.57 7.60 13.35
CA GLN A 187 -18.04 8.15 14.61
C GLN A 187 -17.05 9.20 15.15
N PHE A 188 -15.76 8.87 15.19
CA PHE A 188 -14.73 9.80 15.63
C PHE A 188 -14.70 11.08 14.79
N ALA A 189 -14.80 10.96 13.46
CA ALA A 189 -14.82 12.09 12.55
C ALA A 189 -16.00 13.02 12.85
N GLN A 190 -17.19 12.47 13.10
CA GLN A 190 -18.36 13.23 13.51
C GLN A 190 -18.13 13.96 14.84
N GLU A 191 -17.61 13.27 15.85
CA GLU A 191 -17.32 13.84 17.18
C GLU A 191 -16.29 14.97 17.13
N LYS A 192 -15.29 14.86 16.25
CA LYS A 192 -14.21 15.85 16.10
C LYS A 192 -14.43 16.86 14.98
N GLN A 193 -15.60 16.84 14.33
CA GLN A 193 -15.94 17.71 13.20
C GLN A 193 -14.86 17.64 12.10
N VAL A 194 -14.42 16.44 11.78
CA VAL A 194 -13.49 16.11 10.69
C VAL A 194 -14.30 15.50 9.55
N ASP A 195 -13.96 15.82 8.30
CA ASP A 195 -14.62 15.18 7.17
C ASP A 195 -14.23 13.70 7.08
N PHE A 196 -15.24 12.86 6.89
CA PHE A 196 -15.08 11.42 6.63
C PHE A 196 -15.60 11.09 5.23
N LEU A 197 -14.76 10.48 4.41
CA LEU A 197 -15.12 10.06 3.06
C LEU A 197 -15.18 8.55 2.95
N ASP A 198 -16.36 8.00 2.69
CA ASP A 198 -16.54 6.56 2.45
C ASP A 198 -16.58 6.21 0.97
N LEU A 199 -15.42 5.90 0.40
CA LEU A 199 -15.33 5.45 -0.98
C LEU A 199 -15.99 4.09 -1.22
N ASN A 200 -16.25 3.30 -0.18
CA ASN A 200 -16.92 2.01 -0.35
C ASN A 200 -18.36 2.15 -0.82
N GLU A 201 -19.02 3.28 -0.54
CA GLU A 201 -20.39 3.54 -1.01
C GLU A 201 -20.48 3.45 -2.54
N VAL A 202 -19.41 3.84 -3.25
CA VAL A 202 -19.36 3.84 -4.72
C VAL A 202 -18.48 2.73 -5.29
N LEU A 203 -17.43 2.29 -4.57
CA LEU A 203 -16.49 1.27 -5.05
C LEU A 203 -16.90 -0.16 -4.70
N SER A 204 -17.68 -0.35 -3.66
CA SER A 204 -17.98 -1.66 -3.10
C SER A 204 -19.45 -2.05 -3.27
N GLU A 205 -19.72 -3.35 -3.13
CA GLU A 205 -21.05 -3.96 -3.00
C GLU A 205 -20.91 -5.20 -2.11
N LYS A 206 -21.86 -5.44 -1.20
CA LYS A 206 -21.81 -6.58 -0.25
C LYS A 206 -20.45 -6.71 0.47
N LYS A 207 -19.89 -5.56 0.89
CA LYS A 207 -18.58 -5.44 1.58
C LYS A 207 -17.42 -6.02 0.78
N GLN A 208 -17.48 -5.93 -0.54
CA GLN A 208 -16.44 -6.35 -1.47
C GLN A 208 -16.27 -5.30 -2.55
N LEU A 209 -15.04 -5.07 -3.02
CA LEU A 209 -14.81 -4.20 -4.17
C LEU A 209 -15.46 -4.79 -5.42
N LYS A 210 -16.18 -3.96 -6.18
CA LYS A 210 -16.76 -4.37 -7.46
C LYS A 210 -15.63 -4.65 -8.45
N SER A 211 -15.71 -5.77 -9.17
CA SER A 211 -14.68 -6.23 -10.11
C SER A 211 -14.31 -5.20 -11.19
N LYS A 212 -15.24 -4.34 -11.63
CA LYS A 212 -14.93 -3.25 -12.57
C LYS A 212 -13.98 -2.17 -12.00
N TYR A 213 -13.87 -2.08 -10.68
CA TYR A 213 -13.09 -1.06 -9.98
C TYR A 213 -11.81 -1.59 -9.36
N THR A 214 -11.52 -2.89 -9.47
CA THR A 214 -10.27 -3.49 -8.99
C THR A 214 -9.73 -4.52 -9.99
N TYR A 215 -8.41 -4.62 -10.13
CA TYR A 215 -7.80 -5.58 -11.06
C TYR A 215 -7.30 -6.86 -10.39
N ASP A 216 -7.17 -6.88 -9.07
CA ASP A 216 -6.68 -8.02 -8.28
C ASP A 216 -7.48 -8.27 -7.00
N GLY A 217 -8.57 -7.53 -6.78
CA GLY A 217 -9.40 -7.60 -5.57
C GLY A 217 -8.93 -6.68 -4.44
N ILE A 218 -7.84 -5.92 -4.62
CA ILE A 218 -7.28 -4.99 -3.63
C ILE A 218 -7.06 -3.60 -4.24
N HIS A 219 -6.31 -3.53 -5.34
CA HIS A 219 -5.90 -2.29 -5.98
C HIS A 219 -6.91 -1.83 -7.02
N LEU A 220 -7.04 -0.51 -7.17
CA LEU A 220 -8.05 0.09 -8.01
C LEU A 220 -7.66 0.13 -9.49
N THR A 221 -8.67 0.03 -10.37
CA THR A 221 -8.53 0.36 -11.79
C THR A 221 -8.61 1.86 -12.01
N ALA A 222 -8.31 2.33 -13.23
CA ALA A 222 -8.52 3.72 -13.63
C ALA A 222 -9.98 4.19 -13.39
N ALA A 223 -10.96 3.31 -13.59
CA ALA A 223 -12.37 3.60 -13.29
C ALA A 223 -12.61 3.81 -11.79
N GLY A 224 -11.92 3.05 -10.92
CA GLY A 224 -11.96 3.26 -9.48
C GLY A 224 -11.35 4.60 -9.06
N TYR A 225 -10.18 4.95 -9.60
CA TYR A 225 -9.55 6.26 -9.32
C TYR A 225 -10.36 7.44 -9.84
N LYS A 226 -11.09 7.28 -10.95
CA LYS A 226 -12.02 8.30 -11.43
C LYS A 226 -13.12 8.60 -10.40
N LEU A 227 -13.70 7.57 -9.78
CA LEU A 227 -14.69 7.74 -8.72
C LEU A 227 -14.07 8.37 -7.47
N TRP A 228 -12.85 7.97 -7.11
CA TRP A 228 -12.14 8.59 -5.99
C TRP A 228 -11.97 10.09 -6.21
N ARG A 229 -11.45 10.49 -7.37
CA ARG A 229 -11.32 11.90 -7.78
C ARG A 229 -12.65 12.65 -7.65
N GLU A 230 -13.73 12.07 -8.16
CA GLU A 230 -15.07 12.66 -8.09
C GLU A 230 -15.54 12.83 -6.64
N ALA A 231 -15.19 11.91 -5.76
CA ALA A 231 -15.56 11.92 -4.35
C ALA A 231 -14.77 12.94 -3.51
N ILE A 232 -13.47 13.14 -3.77
CA ILE A 232 -12.65 14.13 -3.04
C ILE A 232 -12.82 15.57 -3.56
N SER A 233 -13.23 15.75 -4.82
CA SER A 233 -13.33 17.06 -5.46
C SER A 233 -14.24 18.06 -4.71
N PRO A 234 -15.42 17.68 -4.19
CA PRO A 234 -16.25 18.58 -3.38
C PRO A 234 -15.57 19.02 -2.07
N ILE A 235 -14.82 18.12 -1.42
CA ILE A 235 -14.10 18.42 -0.17
C ILE A 235 -12.96 19.42 -0.46
N ILE A 236 -12.22 19.21 -1.56
CA ILE A 236 -11.19 20.16 -2.00
C ILE A 236 -11.82 21.53 -2.22
N LYS A 237 -12.93 21.62 -2.97
CA LYS A 237 -13.62 22.91 -3.23
C LYS A 237 -14.10 23.59 -1.94
N LYS A 238 -14.65 22.83 -0.99
CA LYS A 238 -15.11 23.33 0.33
C LYS A 238 -14.01 24.10 1.07
N TYR A 239 -12.80 23.55 1.08
CA TYR A 239 -11.68 24.15 1.82
C TYR A 239 -10.82 25.10 0.99
N GLN A 240 -10.77 24.92 -0.32
CA GLN A 240 -10.05 25.83 -1.21
C GLN A 240 -10.56 27.28 -1.08
N ALA A 241 -11.85 27.47 -0.81
CA ALA A 241 -12.41 28.80 -0.51
C ALA A 241 -11.82 29.47 0.75
N GLN A 242 -11.11 28.73 1.59
CA GLN A 242 -10.51 29.19 2.85
C GLN A 242 -8.99 29.39 2.74
N TRP A 243 -8.37 28.93 1.65
CA TRP A 243 -6.96 29.15 1.40
C TRP A 243 -6.81 30.60 0.98
N LYS A 244 -6.50 31.48 1.94
CA LYS A 244 -6.05 32.83 1.60
C LYS A 244 -4.68 32.72 0.94
N ASP A 245 -4.50 33.47 -0.15
CA ASP A 245 -3.21 33.70 -0.80
C ASP A 245 -2.19 34.32 0.19
#